data_AF-C3N900-F1
#
_entry.id   AF-C3N900-F1
#
_cell.length_a   1.000
_cell.length_b   1.000
_cell.length_c   1.000
_cell.angle_alpha   90.00
_cell.angle_beta   90.00
_cell.angle_gamma   90.00
#
_symmetry.space_group_name_H-M   'P 1'
#
loop_
_entity.id
_entity.type
_entity.pdbx_description
1 polymer ?
#
loop_
_entity_poly.entity_id
_entity_poly.type
_entity_poly.pdbx_seq_one_letter_code
_entity_poly.pdbx_strand_id
1 'polypeptide(L)'
;MDLIITFGLLTLVILLEFVVVPAIVLKRVTKFSTLYDYPIYIVNSNEVNAYSLNSVWGKFIVITRGLVNEEDEEHVRAAIMHELGHLKLNHHVKMSLYIISVIIAFTYLLNLNLFVLIPFGLFALFMQRYFQRRFELSADKFALRFTNRRLLEDLITKYDVKETTFLSTHPNIHVRLKNIDQ
;
A
#
# COMPACT_ATOMS: atom_id res chain seq x y z
N MET A 1 28.00 6.38 14.11
CA MET A 1 27.24 6.86 12.96
C MET A 1 26.45 8.08 13.41
N ASP A 2 26.68 9.19 12.73
CA ASP A 2 26.25 10.50 13.23
C ASP A 2 24.73 10.60 13.28
N LEU A 3 24.20 11.15 14.39
CA LEU A 3 22.78 11.50 14.55
C LEU A 3 22.25 12.24 13.31
N ILE A 4 23.12 13.05 12.69
CA ILE A 4 22.89 13.78 11.44
C ILE A 4 22.51 12.84 10.28
N ILE A 5 23.21 11.71 10.11
CA ILE A 5 22.93 10.74 9.04
C ILE A 5 21.57 10.08 9.28
N THR A 6 21.29 9.66 10.51
CA THR A 6 19.99 9.06 10.86
C THR A 6 18.85 10.04 10.63
N PHE A 7 19.01 11.29 11.08
CA PHE A 7 18.03 12.35 10.87
C PHE A 7 17.83 12.66 9.38
N GLY A 8 18.91 12.69 8.59
CA GLY A 8 18.87 12.89 7.14
C GLY A 8 18.09 11.77 6.43
N LEU A 9 18.33 10.50 6.78
CA LEU A 9 17.61 9.36 6.23
C LEU A 9 16.12 9.39 6.57
N LEU A 10 15.77 9.67 7.83
CA LEU A 10 14.38 9.77 8.26
C LEU A 10 13.64 10.90 7.52
N THR A 11 14.27 12.07 7.43
CA THR A 11 13.72 13.22 6.70
C THR A 11 13.51 12.88 5.23
N LEU A 12 14.49 12.23 4.60
CA LEU A 12 14.40 11.82 3.20
C LEU A 12 13.23 10.87 2.97
N VAL A 13 13.07 9.84 3.80
CA VAL A 13 11.98 8.86 3.67
C VAL A 13 10.61 9.52 3.82
N ILE A 14 10.43 10.36 4.85
CA ILE A 14 9.17 11.06 5.08
C ILE A 14 8.83 12.01 3.93
N LEU A 15 9.81 12.80 3.46
CA LEU A 15 9.60 13.72 2.34
C LEU A 15 9.29 12.95 1.05
N LEU A 16 10.00 11.87 0.78
CA LEU A 16 9.79 11.08 -0.42
C LEU A 16 8.37 10.49 -0.44
N GLU A 17 7.96 9.86 0.66
CA GLU A 17 6.67 9.19 0.79
C GLU A 17 5.48 10.16 0.81
N PHE A 18 5.51 11.21 1.62
CA PHE A 18 4.34 12.07 1.87
C PHE A 18 4.29 13.34 1.02
N VAL A 19 5.40 13.70 0.34
CA VAL A 19 5.50 14.95 -0.44
C VAL A 19 5.88 14.67 -1.88
N VAL A 20 7.05 14.08 -2.13
CA VAL A 20 7.60 13.95 -3.50
C VAL A 20 6.76 13.00 -4.36
N VAL A 21 6.50 11.78 -3.89
CA VAL A 21 5.71 10.79 -4.65
C VAL A 21 4.28 11.31 -4.89
N PRO A 22 3.53 11.77 -3.87
CA PRO A 22 2.23 12.40 -4.08
C PRO A 22 2.25 13.57 -5.05
N ALA A 23 3.24 14.47 -4.98
CA ALA A 23 3.33 15.61 -5.89
C ALA A 23 3.57 15.19 -7.35
N ILE A 24 4.41 14.16 -7.58
CA ILE A 24 4.66 13.63 -8.93
C ILE A 24 3.39 12.99 -9.48
N VAL A 25 2.67 12.22 -8.67
CA VAL A 25 1.41 11.58 -9.07
C VAL A 25 0.34 12.62 -9.36
N LEU A 26 0.12 13.58 -8.47
CA LEU A 26 -0.90 14.62 -8.64
C LEU A 26 -0.70 15.49 -9.89
N LYS A 27 0.52 15.61 -10.42
CA LYS A 27 0.81 16.30 -11.69
C LYS A 27 0.36 15.52 -12.93
N ARG A 28 0.12 14.21 -12.82
CA ARG A 28 -0.16 13.30 -13.95
C ARG A 28 -1.60 12.81 -13.98
N VAL A 29 -2.41 13.21 -13.02
CA VAL A 29 -3.78 12.71 -12.86
C VAL A 29 -4.81 13.83 -13.01
N THR A 30 -6.01 13.46 -13.39
CA THR A 30 -7.16 14.37 -13.42
C THR A 30 -8.18 13.95 -12.38
N LYS A 31 -8.91 14.91 -11.79
CA LYS A 31 -9.96 14.58 -10.81
C LYS A 31 -11.07 13.83 -11.53
N PHE A 32 -11.40 12.64 -11.02
CA PHE A 32 -12.44 11.77 -11.57
C PHE A 32 -13.75 11.90 -10.77
N SER A 33 -13.68 11.72 -9.45
CA SER A 33 -14.84 11.76 -8.57
C SER A 33 -14.44 12.08 -7.12
N THR A 34 -15.38 12.00 -6.19
CA THR A 34 -15.14 12.08 -4.75
C THR A 34 -16.06 11.11 -4.04
N LEU A 35 -15.51 10.29 -3.13
CA LEU A 35 -16.25 9.26 -2.41
C LEU A 35 -15.83 9.23 -0.94
N TYR A 36 -16.79 9.30 -0.01
CA TYR A 36 -16.55 9.40 1.45
C TYR A 36 -15.52 10.47 1.84
N ASP A 37 -15.57 11.64 1.19
CA ASP A 37 -14.64 12.76 1.35
C ASP A 37 -13.21 12.51 0.85
N TYR A 38 -12.97 11.40 0.15
CA TYR A 38 -11.70 11.13 -0.53
C TYR A 38 -11.81 11.49 -2.01
N PRO A 39 -10.96 12.40 -2.53
CA PRO A 39 -10.89 12.64 -3.95
C PRO A 39 -10.34 11.40 -4.67
N ILE A 40 -11.00 11.05 -5.77
CA ILE A 40 -10.59 9.99 -6.68
C ILE A 40 -10.05 10.64 -7.93
N TYR A 41 -8.84 10.27 -8.30
CA TYR A 41 -8.16 10.74 -9.50
C TYR A 41 -8.01 9.62 -10.51
N ILE A 42 -7.95 9.97 -11.79
CA ILE A 42 -7.69 9.02 -12.87
C ILE A 42 -6.36 9.34 -13.56
N VAL A 43 -5.57 8.30 -13.80
CA VAL A 43 -4.32 8.37 -14.59
C VAL A 43 -4.53 7.72 -15.95
N ASN A 44 -3.97 8.32 -17.00
CA ASN A 44 -4.01 7.75 -18.35
C ASN A 44 -2.98 6.61 -18.48
N SER A 45 -3.35 5.42 -18.02
CA SER A 45 -2.61 4.16 -18.16
C SER A 45 -3.58 3.06 -18.60
N ASN A 46 -3.09 2.14 -19.44
CA ASN A 46 -3.85 0.96 -19.88
C ASN A 46 -3.75 -0.20 -18.88
N GLU A 47 -2.92 -0.10 -17.84
CA GLU A 47 -2.89 -1.10 -16.78
C GLU A 47 -4.22 -1.09 -16.02
N VAL A 48 -4.67 -2.25 -15.53
CA VAL A 48 -5.82 -2.34 -14.62
C VAL A 48 -5.31 -2.25 -13.19
N ASN A 49 -5.44 -1.08 -12.57
CA ASN A 49 -4.91 -0.85 -11.23
C ASN A 49 -5.66 0.26 -10.47
N ALA A 50 -5.65 0.17 -9.15
CA ALA A 50 -6.07 1.21 -8.22
C ALA A 50 -5.05 1.26 -7.07
N TYR A 51 -4.75 2.45 -6.57
CA TYR A 51 -3.90 2.62 -5.40
C TYR A 51 -4.27 3.86 -4.60
N SER A 52 -4.04 3.78 -3.30
CA SER A 52 -4.26 4.85 -2.34
C SER A 52 -2.96 5.54 -1.96
N LEU A 53 -3.04 6.85 -1.73
CA LEU A 53 -1.90 7.67 -1.32
C LEU A 53 -2.26 8.54 -0.13
N ASN A 54 -1.30 8.65 0.79
CA ASN A 54 -1.32 9.62 1.87
C ASN A 54 -0.31 10.73 1.58
N SER A 55 -0.72 11.96 1.77
CA SER A 55 0.14 13.13 1.59
C SER A 55 -0.11 14.17 2.66
N VAL A 56 0.80 15.14 2.77
CA VAL A 56 0.61 16.34 3.57
C VAL A 56 -0.60 17.18 3.14
N TRP A 57 -1.05 17.05 1.87
CA TRP A 57 -2.24 17.74 1.35
C TRP A 57 -3.55 16.96 1.54
N GLY A 58 -3.48 15.75 2.09
CA GLY A 58 -4.64 14.89 2.31
C GLY A 58 -4.44 13.48 1.77
N LYS A 59 -5.54 12.72 1.75
CA LYS A 59 -5.59 11.32 1.34
C LYS A 59 -6.39 11.21 0.06
N PHE A 60 -5.93 10.39 -0.88
CA PHE A 60 -6.58 10.28 -2.17
C PHE A 60 -6.42 8.89 -2.78
N ILE A 61 -7.32 8.55 -3.69
CA ILE A 61 -7.30 7.29 -4.44
C ILE A 61 -7.01 7.63 -5.89
N VAL A 62 -6.17 6.82 -6.54
CA VAL A 62 -5.88 6.91 -7.95
C VAL A 62 -6.32 5.61 -8.62
N ILE A 63 -7.09 5.74 -9.69
CA ILE A 63 -7.47 4.64 -10.56
C ILE A 63 -6.87 4.84 -11.95
N THR A 64 -6.60 3.75 -12.66
CA THR A 64 -6.14 3.81 -14.05
C THR A 64 -7.33 3.88 -15.01
N ARG A 65 -7.08 4.38 -16.21
CA ARG A 65 -8.05 4.32 -17.31
C ARG A 65 -8.31 2.87 -17.76
N GLY A 66 -7.32 1.99 -17.70
CA GLY A 66 -7.49 0.55 -17.92
C GLY A 66 -8.54 -0.05 -16.99
N LEU A 67 -8.48 0.24 -15.68
CA LEU A 67 -9.48 -0.25 -14.72
C LEU A 67 -10.90 0.20 -15.09
N VAL A 68 -11.09 1.46 -15.48
CA VAL A 68 -12.42 1.99 -15.84
C VAL A 68 -12.95 1.42 -17.17
N ASN A 69 -12.05 1.07 -18.09
CA ASN A 69 -12.43 0.61 -19.43
C ASN A 69 -12.63 -0.90 -19.52
N GLU A 70 -11.89 -1.67 -18.72
CA GLU A 70 -11.86 -3.14 -18.80
C GLU A 70 -12.82 -3.80 -17.80
N GLU A 71 -13.19 -3.10 -16.72
CA GLU A 71 -14.08 -3.59 -15.67
C GLU A 71 -15.45 -2.92 -15.69
N ASP A 72 -16.45 -3.60 -15.12
CA ASP A 72 -17.75 -2.98 -14.88
C ASP A 72 -17.74 -2.05 -13.64
N GLU A 73 -18.82 -1.29 -13.47
CA GLU A 73 -18.93 -0.31 -12.38
C GLU A 73 -18.84 -0.97 -10.98
N GLU A 74 -19.31 -2.20 -10.83
CA GLU A 74 -19.28 -2.91 -9.55
C GLU A 74 -17.85 -3.33 -9.17
N HIS A 75 -17.06 -3.81 -10.14
CA HIS A 75 -15.65 -4.15 -9.98
C HIS A 75 -14.81 -2.90 -9.73
N VAL A 76 -15.02 -1.82 -10.49
CA VAL A 76 -14.34 -0.52 -10.23
C VAL A 76 -14.65 -0.04 -8.81
N ARG A 77 -15.92 -0.10 -8.39
CA ARG A 77 -16.32 0.26 -7.03
C ARG A 77 -15.66 -0.63 -5.98
N ALA A 78 -15.55 -1.92 -6.23
CA ALA A 78 -14.93 -2.86 -5.30
C ALA A 78 -13.43 -2.59 -5.11
N ALA A 79 -12.70 -2.31 -6.20
CA ALA A 79 -11.30 -1.87 -6.13
C ALA A 79 -11.13 -0.57 -5.31
N ILE A 80 -12.02 0.42 -5.55
CA ILE A 80 -12.02 1.67 -4.78
C ILE A 80 -12.31 1.42 -3.28
N MET A 81 -13.22 0.52 -2.94
CA MET A 81 -13.52 0.20 -1.53
C MET A 81 -12.35 -0.49 -0.83
N HIS A 82 -11.59 -1.33 -1.53
CA HIS A 82 -10.35 -1.90 -1.02
C HIS A 82 -9.31 -0.81 -0.72
N GLU A 83 -9.06 0.10 -1.68
CA GLU A 83 -8.15 1.24 -1.48
C GLU A 83 -8.61 2.20 -0.36
N LEU A 84 -9.92 2.43 -0.26
CA LEU A 84 -10.50 3.19 0.84
C LEU A 84 -10.23 2.52 2.20
N GLY A 85 -10.22 1.18 2.24
CA GLY A 85 -9.82 0.40 3.41
C GLY A 85 -8.40 0.74 3.87
N HIS A 86 -7.44 0.82 2.95
CA HIS A 86 -6.07 1.25 3.26
C HIS A 86 -6.01 2.66 3.87
N LEU A 87 -6.79 3.59 3.33
CA LEU A 87 -6.86 4.98 3.82
C LEU A 87 -7.54 5.10 5.20
N LYS A 88 -8.66 4.38 5.41
CA LYS A 88 -9.44 4.42 6.65
C LYS A 88 -8.72 3.72 7.79
N LEU A 89 -8.01 2.63 7.52
CA LEU A 89 -7.26 1.86 8.52
C LEU A 89 -5.82 2.36 8.71
N ASN A 90 -5.44 3.45 8.03
CA ASN A 90 -4.13 4.11 8.12
C ASN A 90 -2.95 3.17 7.82
N HIS A 91 -3.07 2.29 6.82
CA HIS A 91 -2.03 1.32 6.48
C HIS A 91 -0.71 1.98 6.07
N HIS A 92 -0.78 3.03 5.25
CA HIS A 92 0.41 3.80 4.85
C HIS A 92 1.17 4.34 6.06
N VAL A 93 0.49 5.07 6.97
CA VAL A 93 1.12 5.64 8.18
C VAL A 93 1.71 4.55 9.09
N LYS A 94 1.00 3.44 9.28
CA LYS A 94 1.51 2.31 10.09
C LYS A 94 2.77 1.70 9.46
N MET A 95 2.80 1.61 8.14
CA MET A 95 3.97 1.12 7.41
C MET A 95 5.14 2.11 7.48
N SER A 96 4.89 3.42 7.37
CA SER A 96 5.95 4.44 7.54
C SER A 96 6.54 4.40 8.94
N LEU A 97 5.71 4.27 9.99
CA LEU A 97 6.17 4.13 11.38
C LEU A 97 7.06 2.89 11.57
N TYR A 98 6.68 1.79 10.91
CA TYR A 98 7.51 0.59 10.89
C TYR A 98 8.87 0.83 10.22
N ILE A 99 8.89 1.43 9.02
CA ILE A 99 10.13 1.76 8.29
C ILE A 99 11.03 2.70 9.11
N ILE A 100 10.45 3.74 9.71
CA ILE A 100 11.15 4.68 10.61
C ILE A 100 11.80 3.91 11.77
N SER A 101 11.06 3.00 12.40
CA SER A 101 11.57 2.18 13.51
C SER A 101 12.73 1.27 13.06
N VAL A 102 12.63 0.69 11.86
CA VAL A 102 13.71 -0.13 11.28
C VAL A 102 14.95 0.72 10.99
N ILE A 103 14.80 1.94 10.46
CA ILE A 103 15.93 2.83 10.19
C ILE A 103 16.64 3.19 11.49
N ILE A 104 15.91 3.57 12.55
CA ILE A 104 16.50 3.90 13.85
C ILE A 104 17.22 2.69 14.46
N ALA A 105 16.61 1.51 14.43
CA ALA A 105 17.22 0.30 14.96
C ALA A 105 18.46 -0.11 14.14
N PHE A 106 18.37 -0.04 12.80
CA PHE A 106 19.49 -0.33 11.92
C PHE A 106 20.67 0.61 12.19
N THR A 107 20.39 1.91 12.33
CA THR A 107 21.44 2.91 12.57
C THR A 107 22.10 2.74 13.93
N TYR A 108 21.33 2.36 14.94
CA TYR A 108 21.85 2.00 16.25
C TYR A 108 22.74 0.74 16.21
N LEU A 109 22.25 -0.35 15.59
CA LEU A 109 22.97 -1.62 15.52
C LEU A 109 24.28 -1.52 14.72
N LEU A 110 24.31 -0.67 13.69
CA LEU A 110 25.51 -0.42 12.88
C LEU A 110 26.67 0.11 13.72
N ASN A 111 26.38 0.84 14.81
CA ASN A 111 27.39 1.34 15.74
C ASN A 111 27.90 0.29 16.73
N LEU A 112 27.17 -0.80 16.92
CA LEU A 112 27.51 -1.84 17.88
C LEU A 112 28.34 -2.94 17.22
N ASN A 113 27.77 -3.61 16.21
CA ASN A 113 28.41 -4.73 15.56
C ASN A 113 27.77 -5.03 14.19
N LEU A 114 28.60 -5.03 13.14
CA LEU A 114 28.17 -5.31 11.76
C LEU A 114 27.56 -6.72 11.60
N PHE A 115 28.02 -7.71 12.37
CA PHE A 115 27.52 -9.08 12.29
C PHE A 115 26.04 -9.21 12.72
N VAL A 116 25.51 -8.25 13.48
CA VAL A 116 24.10 -8.25 13.92
C VAL A 116 23.16 -7.69 12.84
N LEU A 117 23.69 -6.99 11.83
CA LEU A 117 22.87 -6.35 10.80
C LEU A 117 22.18 -7.35 9.87
N ILE A 118 22.85 -8.45 9.52
CA ILE A 118 22.28 -9.48 8.64
C ILE A 118 21.03 -10.12 9.28
N PRO A 119 21.09 -10.69 10.50
CA PRO A 119 19.90 -11.29 11.12
C PRO A 119 18.82 -10.24 11.40
N PHE A 120 19.19 -9.00 11.77
CA PHE A 120 18.22 -7.92 11.93
C PHE A 120 17.52 -7.55 10.61
N GLY A 121 18.28 -7.44 9.51
CA GLY A 121 17.73 -7.14 8.18
C GLY A 121 16.75 -8.22 7.71
N LEU A 122 17.09 -9.50 7.89
CA LEU A 122 16.17 -10.61 7.61
C LEU A 122 14.91 -10.52 8.46
N PHE A 123 15.04 -10.30 9.78
CA PHE A 123 13.91 -10.12 10.68
C PHE A 123 13.00 -8.95 10.24
N ALA A 124 13.60 -7.81 9.89
CA ALA A 124 12.86 -6.64 9.41
C ALA A 124 12.13 -6.93 8.09
N LEU A 125 12.71 -7.72 7.18
CA LEU A 125 12.02 -8.12 5.95
C LEU A 125 10.82 -9.04 6.25
N PHE A 126 10.97 -10.01 7.17
CA PHE A 126 9.86 -10.87 7.57
C PHE A 126 8.73 -10.09 8.25
N MET A 127 9.07 -9.17 9.16
CA MET A 127 8.10 -8.33 9.85
C MET A 127 7.37 -7.38 8.90
N GLN A 128 8.08 -6.79 7.94
CA GLN A 128 7.48 -6.00 6.87
C GLN A 128 6.42 -6.80 6.11
N ARG A 129 6.76 -8.04 5.70
CA ARG A 129 5.82 -8.91 4.98
C ARG A 129 4.62 -9.30 5.81
N TYR A 130 4.84 -9.55 7.10
CA TYR A 130 3.76 -9.82 8.03
C TYR A 130 2.77 -8.64 8.11
N PHE A 131 3.26 -7.40 8.22
CA PHE A 131 2.41 -6.21 8.25
C PHE A 131 1.69 -5.99 6.92
N GLN A 132 2.38 -6.08 5.79
CA GLN A 132 1.77 -5.97 4.46
C GLN A 132 0.61 -6.97 4.30
N ARG A 133 0.83 -8.23 4.65
CA ARG A 133 -0.23 -9.25 4.62
C ARG A 133 -1.41 -8.90 5.53
N ARG A 134 -1.17 -8.43 6.76
CA ARG A 134 -2.25 -8.03 7.68
C ARG A 134 -3.06 -6.85 7.14
N PHE A 135 -2.40 -5.88 6.53
CA PHE A 135 -3.05 -4.70 5.95
C PHE A 135 -3.98 -5.07 4.81
N GLU A 136 -3.52 -5.87 3.86
CA GLU A 136 -4.33 -6.36 2.73
C GLU A 136 -5.56 -7.14 3.21
N LEU A 137 -5.40 -8.07 4.16
CA LEU A 137 -6.54 -8.83 4.72
C LEU A 137 -7.56 -7.96 5.44
N SER A 138 -7.10 -6.88 6.07
CA SER A 138 -7.99 -5.92 6.73
C SER A 138 -8.65 -4.94 5.76
N ALA A 139 -7.99 -4.62 4.64
CA ALA A 139 -8.56 -3.85 3.53
C ALA A 139 -9.63 -4.68 2.80
N ASP A 140 -9.37 -5.96 2.53
CA ASP A 140 -10.36 -6.89 1.97
C ASP A 140 -11.59 -6.98 2.88
N LYS A 141 -11.41 -7.18 4.19
CA LYS A 141 -12.50 -7.18 5.18
C LYS A 141 -13.26 -5.86 5.27
N PHE A 142 -12.60 -4.74 5.00
CA PHE A 142 -13.25 -3.44 4.92
C PHE A 142 -14.11 -3.35 3.65
N ALA A 143 -13.57 -3.76 2.50
CA ALA A 143 -14.26 -3.72 1.21
C ALA A 143 -15.54 -4.58 1.22
N LEU A 144 -15.50 -5.76 1.83
CA LEU A 144 -16.66 -6.66 1.97
C LEU A 144 -17.87 -6.02 2.69
N ARG A 145 -17.70 -4.91 3.40
CA ARG A 145 -18.83 -4.16 4.00
C ARG A 145 -19.63 -3.36 2.98
N PHE A 146 -19.07 -3.15 1.78
CA PHE A 146 -19.61 -2.29 0.73
C PHE A 146 -19.72 -2.98 -0.63
N THR A 147 -19.21 -4.21 -0.75
CA THR A 147 -19.13 -4.98 -2.00
C THR A 147 -19.58 -6.42 -1.75
N ASN A 148 -19.83 -7.16 -2.83
CA ASN A 148 -20.07 -8.59 -2.74
C ASN A 148 -18.72 -9.34 -2.67
N ARG A 149 -18.70 -10.38 -1.84
CA ARG A 149 -17.60 -11.36 -1.76
C ARG A 149 -17.16 -11.87 -3.14
N ARG A 150 -18.10 -12.27 -4.01
CA ARG A 150 -17.77 -12.80 -5.33
C ARG A 150 -17.03 -11.80 -6.22
N LEU A 151 -17.40 -10.52 -6.15
CA LEU A 151 -16.75 -9.45 -6.91
C LEU A 151 -15.31 -9.22 -6.42
N LEU A 152 -15.10 -9.25 -5.10
CA LEU A 152 -13.77 -9.10 -4.54
C LEU A 152 -12.88 -10.30 -4.86
N GLU A 153 -13.43 -11.52 -4.78
CA GLU A 153 -12.74 -12.74 -5.19
C GLU A 153 -12.37 -12.71 -6.68
N ASP A 154 -13.26 -12.22 -7.55
CA ASP A 154 -13.01 -12.11 -8.99
C ASP A 154 -11.87 -11.11 -9.28
N LEU A 155 -11.93 -9.90 -8.69
CA LEU A 155 -10.85 -8.91 -8.80
C LEU A 155 -9.49 -9.46 -8.36
N ILE A 156 -9.45 -10.12 -7.19
CA ILE A 156 -8.21 -10.71 -6.66
C ILE A 156 -7.73 -11.81 -7.61
N THR A 157 -8.63 -12.64 -8.13
CA THR A 157 -8.23 -13.75 -9.00
C THR A 157 -7.76 -13.27 -10.38
N LYS A 158 -8.35 -12.20 -10.89
CA LYS A 158 -8.11 -11.67 -12.23
C LYS A 158 -6.86 -10.80 -12.31
N TYR A 159 -6.60 -9.99 -11.29
CA TYR A 159 -5.55 -8.96 -11.32
C TYR A 159 -4.47 -9.09 -10.26
N ASP A 160 -4.66 -9.88 -9.21
CA ASP A 160 -3.56 -10.21 -8.32
C ASP A 160 -2.66 -11.19 -9.08
N VAL A 161 -1.50 -10.71 -9.51
CA VAL A 161 -0.56 -11.52 -10.27
C VAL A 161 -0.25 -12.77 -9.45
N LYS A 162 -0.26 -13.95 -10.09
CA LYS A 162 0.16 -15.26 -9.53
C LYS A 162 1.62 -15.30 -9.03
N GLU A 163 2.23 -14.17 -8.69
CA GLU A 163 3.60 -14.07 -8.26
C GLU A 163 3.77 -14.60 -6.83
N THR A 164 4.11 -15.88 -6.77
CA THR A 164 4.70 -16.57 -5.63
C THR A 164 6.14 -16.16 -5.35
N THR A 165 6.56 -14.97 -5.79
CA THR A 165 7.95 -14.54 -5.68
C THR A 165 8.17 -13.85 -4.33
N PHE A 166 9.31 -14.14 -3.69
CA PHE A 166 9.76 -13.51 -2.45
C PHE A 166 9.84 -11.97 -2.54
N LEU A 167 9.54 -11.32 -3.66
CA LEU A 167 9.52 -9.87 -3.86
C LEU A 167 8.12 -9.27 -4.08
N SER A 168 7.05 -10.07 -4.14
CA SER A 168 5.69 -9.51 -4.25
C SER A 168 5.28 -8.80 -2.96
N THR A 169 4.75 -7.59 -3.11
CA THR A 169 4.22 -6.75 -2.02
C THR A 169 2.83 -7.15 -1.58
N HIS A 170 2.12 -7.99 -2.36
CA HIS A 170 0.82 -8.55 -2.02
C HIS A 170 0.97 -9.94 -1.41
N PRO A 171 0.19 -10.28 -0.36
CA PRO A 171 0.19 -11.62 0.20
C PRO A 171 -0.35 -12.62 -0.82
N ASN A 172 0.10 -13.86 -0.70
CA ASN A 172 -0.36 -14.96 -1.53
C ASN A 172 -1.90 -15.00 -1.63
N ILE A 173 -2.43 -15.05 -2.85
CA ILE A 173 -3.85 -15.08 -3.21
C ILE A 173 -4.67 -16.05 -2.35
N HIS A 174 -4.15 -17.25 -2.07
CA HIS A 174 -4.85 -18.26 -1.25
C HIS A 174 -5.14 -17.79 0.17
N VAL A 175 -4.31 -16.91 0.72
CA VAL A 175 -4.53 -16.33 2.04
C VAL A 175 -5.68 -15.33 2.00
N ARG A 176 -5.71 -14.49 0.96
CA ARG A 176 -6.75 -13.46 0.79
C ARG A 176 -8.11 -14.13 0.62
N LEU A 177 -8.19 -15.11 -0.28
CA LEU A 177 -9.40 -15.91 -0.51
C LEU A 177 -9.88 -16.61 0.77
N LYS A 178 -8.99 -17.32 1.49
CA LYS A 178 -9.36 -17.97 2.76
C LYS A 178 -9.88 -17.00 3.82
N ASN A 179 -9.39 -15.76 3.85
CA ASN A 179 -9.83 -14.75 4.81
C ASN A 179 -11.15 -14.08 4.42
N ILE A 180 -11.51 -14.13 3.14
CA ILE A 180 -12.83 -13.75 2.64
C ILE A 180 -13.86 -14.86 2.93
N ASP A 181 -13.41 -16.12 2.99
CA ASP A 181 -14.25 -17.28 3.34
C ASP A 181 -14.69 -17.34 4.82
N GLN A 182 -14.02 -16.61 5.71
CA GLN A 182 -14.22 -16.61 7.17
C GLN A 182 -15.04 -15.42 7.65
#